data_AF-A0A2N3B314-F1
#
_entry.id   AF-A0A2N3B314-F1
#
_cell.length_a   1.000
_cell.length_b   1.000
_cell.length_c   1.000
_cell.angle_alpha   90.00
_cell.angle_beta   90.00
_cell.angle_gamma   90.00
#
_symmetry.space_group_name_H-M   'P 1'
#
loop_
_entity.id
_entity.type
_entity.pdbx_description
1 polymer ?
#
loop_
_entity_poly.entity_id
_entity_poly.type
_entity_poly.pdbx_seq_one_letter_code
_entity_poly.pdbx_strand_id
1 'polypeptide(L)'
;MMESGLSGMAFIKDGQKHIVYNASHHPNRQRFTIAHELGHHVMDEAVLKRTVHVDRGILRRDSVSADGVDRMEIAANAFAACILMPEALVRAACPTSIDVEDDATVARLAKEFGVSQAAFTNRILNLSLE
;
A
#
# COMPACT_ATOMS: atom_id res chain seq x y z
N MET A 1 8.64 20.63 -7.15
CA MET A 1 9.10 19.48 -7.95
C MET A 1 9.57 18.45 -6.94
N MET A 2 8.88 17.31 -6.81
CA MET A 2 9.35 16.23 -5.93
C MET A 2 10.59 15.62 -6.58
N GLU A 3 11.62 15.30 -5.79
CA GLU A 3 12.82 14.64 -6.31
C GLU A 3 12.45 13.33 -7.02
N SER A 4 13.20 13.00 -8.07
CA SER A 4 12.91 11.94 -9.05
C SER A 4 12.85 10.51 -8.49
N GLY A 5 13.10 10.30 -7.19
CA GLY A 5 13.00 9.00 -6.52
C GLY A 5 11.79 8.84 -5.59
N LEU A 6 11.11 9.91 -5.20
CA LEU A 6 10.04 9.86 -4.20
C LEU A 6 8.68 9.61 -4.86
N SER A 7 8.03 8.50 -4.49
CA SER A 7 6.69 8.16 -5.03
C SER A 7 5.56 8.85 -4.27
N GLY A 8 5.73 9.07 -2.96
CA GLY A 8 4.80 9.78 -2.10
C GLY A 8 5.37 10.04 -0.71
N MET A 9 4.55 10.66 0.13
CA MET A 9 4.87 11.00 1.52
C MET A 9 3.59 11.24 2.32
N ALA A 10 3.53 10.67 3.52
CA ALA A 10 2.57 10.99 4.57
C ALA A 10 3.17 11.92 5.64
N PHE A 11 2.43 12.95 6.06
CA PHE A 11 2.83 13.80 7.20
C PHE A 11 1.61 14.43 7.89
N ILE A 12 1.83 15.00 9.08
CA ILE A 12 0.80 15.73 9.84
C ILE A 12 1.22 17.21 9.92
N LYS A 13 0.31 18.11 9.60
CA LYS A 13 0.51 19.56 9.70
C LYS A 13 -0.74 20.22 10.28
N ASP A 14 -0.56 21.07 11.28
CA ASP A 14 -1.66 21.79 11.96
C ASP A 14 -2.79 20.85 12.46
N GLY A 15 -2.42 19.64 12.91
CA GLY A 15 -3.35 18.60 13.36
C GLY A 15 -4.08 17.86 12.24
N GLN A 16 -3.79 18.16 10.97
CA GLN A 16 -4.38 17.52 9.80
C GLN A 16 -3.40 16.52 9.17
N LYS A 17 -3.92 15.36 8.76
CA LYS A 17 -3.16 14.33 8.05
C LYS A 17 -3.13 14.65 6.56
N HIS A 18 -1.93 14.65 5.98
CA HIS A 18 -1.71 14.91 4.57
C HIS A 18 -1.02 13.72 3.91
N ILE A 19 -1.43 13.44 2.68
CA ILE A 19 -0.76 12.50 1.78
C ILE A 19 -0.41 13.27 0.52
N VAL A 20 0.83 13.12 0.09
CA VAL A 20 1.37 13.67 -1.15
C VAL A 20 1.85 12.50 -2.00
N TYR A 21 1.61 12.55 -3.29
CA TYR A 21 2.02 11.52 -4.24
C TYR A 21 2.51 12.16 -5.53
N ASN A 22 3.31 11.41 -6.29
CA ASN A 22 3.77 11.87 -7.59
C ASN A 22 2.68 11.67 -8.66
N ALA A 23 2.07 12.78 -9.09
CA ALA A 23 1.01 12.79 -10.10
C ALA A 23 1.46 12.41 -11.52
N SER A 24 2.77 12.35 -11.81
CA SER A 24 3.26 11.86 -13.11
C SER A 24 3.34 10.34 -13.19
N HIS A 25 3.22 9.62 -12.07
CA HIS A 25 3.22 8.16 -12.08
C HIS A 25 1.97 7.59 -12.73
N HIS A 26 2.06 6.36 -13.24
CA HIS A 26 0.89 5.64 -13.74
C HIS A 26 -0.22 5.55 -12.67
N PRO A 27 -1.52 5.66 -13.03
CA PRO A 27 -2.63 5.66 -12.06
C PRO A 27 -2.59 4.53 -11.03
N ASN A 28 -2.25 3.30 -11.46
CA ASN A 28 -2.12 2.15 -10.55
C ASN A 28 -1.05 2.39 -9.46
N ARG A 29 0.08 3.03 -9.82
CA ARG A 29 1.15 3.37 -8.88
C ARG A 29 0.74 4.52 -7.96
N GLN A 30 0.01 5.52 -8.47
CA GLN A 30 -0.56 6.57 -7.63
C GLN A 30 -1.51 5.98 -6.58
N ARG A 31 -2.43 5.11 -6.99
CA ARG A 31 -3.37 4.42 -6.08
C ARG A 31 -2.63 3.61 -5.03
N PHE A 32 -1.62 2.84 -5.44
CA PHE A 32 -0.79 2.08 -4.51
C PHE A 32 -0.07 2.99 -3.51
N THR A 33 0.61 4.05 -3.98
CA THR A 33 1.26 5.02 -3.10
C THR A 33 0.27 5.62 -2.11
N ILE A 34 -0.88 6.13 -2.58
CA ILE A 34 -1.87 6.76 -1.69
C ILE A 34 -2.36 5.75 -0.63
N ALA A 35 -2.64 4.52 -1.04
CA ALA A 35 -3.07 3.47 -0.12
C ALA A 35 -1.99 3.09 0.91
N HIS A 36 -0.73 3.05 0.48
CA HIS A 36 0.43 2.79 1.33
C HIS A 36 0.63 3.91 2.37
N GLU A 37 0.65 5.17 1.93
CA GLU A 37 0.75 6.34 2.81
C GLU A 37 -0.44 6.45 3.77
N LEU A 38 -1.64 6.05 3.34
CA LEU A 38 -2.80 5.93 4.21
C LEU A 38 -2.59 4.84 5.28
N GLY A 39 -1.96 3.73 4.91
CA GLY A 39 -1.57 2.68 5.83
C GLY A 39 -0.71 3.21 6.98
N HIS A 40 0.30 4.04 6.68
CA HIS A 40 1.10 4.72 7.70
C HIS A 40 0.24 5.57 8.64
N HIS A 41 -0.65 6.40 8.10
CA HIS A 41 -1.53 7.25 8.91
C HIS A 41 -2.48 6.47 9.83
N VAL A 42 -2.94 5.29 9.40
CA VAL A 42 -3.85 4.44 10.18
C VAL A 42 -3.08 3.65 11.24
N MET A 43 -1.91 3.10 10.87
CA MET A 43 -1.13 2.22 11.73
C MET A 43 -0.32 2.98 12.76
N ASP A 44 0.21 4.16 12.44
CA ASP A 44 0.99 4.96 13.40
C ASP A 44 0.15 5.34 14.62
N GLU A 45 -1.13 5.68 14.47
CA GLU A 45 -2.00 5.93 15.63
C GLU A 45 -2.25 4.68 16.48
N ALA A 46 -2.41 3.52 15.84
CA ALA A 46 -2.67 2.25 16.54
C ALA A 46 -1.40 1.74 17.26
N VAL A 47 -0.23 1.94 16.66
CA VAL A 47 1.08 1.56 17.21
C VAL A 47 1.53 2.54 18.30
N LEU A 48 1.33 3.86 18.11
CA LEU A 48 1.60 4.88 19.15
C LEU A 48 0.66 4.73 20.36
N LYS A 49 -0.61 4.34 20.18
CA LYS A 49 -1.52 4.06 21.32
C LYS A 49 -1.13 2.82 22.12
N ARG A 50 -0.40 1.87 21.53
CA ARG A 50 0.18 0.72 22.25
C ARG A 50 1.54 1.00 22.87
N THR A 51 2.24 2.04 22.41
CA THR A 51 3.61 2.37 22.79
C THR A 51 3.63 3.79 23.37
N VAL A 52 3.19 3.93 24.61
CA VAL A 52 3.10 5.21 25.32
C VAL A 52 4.45 5.95 25.32
N HIS A 53 4.38 7.28 25.06
CA HIS A 53 5.45 8.30 25.10
C HIS A 53 6.43 8.35 23.90
N VAL A 54 6.08 9.11 22.83
CA VAL A 54 7.04 10.05 22.21
C VAL A 54 6.29 11.28 21.69
N ASP A 55 6.87 12.43 22.01
CA ASP A 55 6.47 13.80 21.70
C ASP A 55 6.11 14.07 20.23
N ARG A 56 5.19 15.04 20.05
CA ARG A 56 4.76 15.57 18.75
C ARG A 56 5.95 16.17 17.98
N GLY A 57 6.62 15.38 17.14
CA GLY A 57 7.73 15.93 16.36
C GLY A 57 8.38 15.06 15.28
N ILE A 58 7.87 13.86 14.97
CA ILE A 58 8.59 12.95 14.05
C ILE A 58 7.65 12.43 12.97
N LEU A 59 7.54 13.16 11.85
CA LEU A 59 7.26 12.58 10.53
C LEU A 59 7.99 13.40 9.46
N ARG A 60 9.32 13.53 9.63
CA ARG A 60 10.23 13.66 8.49
C ARG A 60 10.93 12.32 8.38
N ARG A 61 10.64 11.55 7.34
CA ARG A 61 11.50 10.44 6.98
C ARG A 61 12.14 10.74 5.64
N ASP A 62 13.27 11.43 5.73
CA ASP A 62 14.40 11.19 4.85
C ASP A 62 15.29 10.14 5.56
N SER A 63 15.44 8.98 4.92
CA SER A 63 16.69 8.20 4.92
C SER A 63 17.17 7.38 6.14
N VAL A 64 16.47 7.22 7.28
CA VAL A 64 17.05 6.44 8.41
C VAL A 64 16.02 5.60 9.16
N SER A 65 16.17 4.26 9.18
CA SER A 65 16.07 3.36 10.37
C SER A 65 15.93 1.87 9.97
N ALA A 66 17.04 1.16 9.76
CA ALA A 66 17.06 -0.14 9.07
C ALA A 66 16.33 -1.36 9.73
N ASP A 67 15.99 -1.37 11.03
CA ASP A 67 15.44 -2.60 11.66
C ASP A 67 13.95 -2.56 12.04
N GLY A 68 13.38 -1.38 12.30
CA GLY A 68 11.95 -1.19 12.59
C GLY A 68 11.12 -0.74 11.39
N VAL A 69 11.79 -0.21 10.36
CA VAL A 69 11.17 0.27 9.12
C VAL A 69 10.56 -0.89 8.35
N ASP A 70 11.25 -2.03 8.25
CA ASP A 70 10.76 -3.12 7.40
C ASP A 70 9.38 -3.66 7.80
N ARG A 71 9.11 -3.86 9.10
CA ARG A 71 7.77 -4.32 9.54
C ARG A 71 6.66 -3.31 9.27
N MET A 72 6.95 -2.01 9.40
CA MET A 72 5.96 -0.96 9.14
C MET A 72 5.70 -0.81 7.65
N GLU A 73 6.75 -0.84 6.82
CA GLU A 73 6.63 -0.81 5.36
C GLU A 73 5.90 -2.07 4.84
N ILE A 74 6.22 -3.26 5.39
CA ILE A 74 5.50 -4.51 5.11
C ILE A 74 4.02 -4.37 5.48
N ALA A 75 3.72 -3.82 6.66
CA ALA A 75 2.35 -3.62 7.11
C ALA A 75 1.61 -2.60 6.23
N ALA A 76 2.25 -1.49 5.83
CA ALA A 76 1.69 -0.50 4.91
C ALA A 76 1.45 -1.10 3.51
N ASN A 77 2.37 -1.93 3.01
CA ASN A 77 2.19 -2.67 1.76
C ASN A 77 1.02 -3.67 1.83
N ALA A 78 0.92 -4.41 2.94
CA ALA A 78 -0.20 -5.33 3.17
C ALA A 78 -1.53 -4.56 3.28
N PHE A 79 -1.55 -3.42 3.96
CA PHE A 79 -2.70 -2.53 4.02
C PHE A 79 -3.11 -2.04 2.63
N ALA A 80 -2.16 -1.57 1.83
CA ALA A 80 -2.39 -1.12 0.48
C ALA A 80 -2.99 -2.23 -0.41
N ALA A 81 -2.46 -3.46 -0.30
CA ALA A 81 -3.00 -4.61 -1.00
C ALA A 81 -4.43 -4.95 -0.54
N CYS A 82 -4.69 -4.91 0.77
CA CYS A 82 -6.02 -5.22 1.32
C CYS A 82 -7.09 -4.18 0.95
N ILE A 83 -6.75 -2.88 0.93
CA ILE A 83 -7.71 -1.83 0.58
C ILE A 83 -7.95 -1.74 -0.93
N LEU A 84 -6.93 -1.99 -1.76
CA LEU A 84 -7.07 -2.00 -3.22
C LEU A 84 -7.68 -3.29 -3.76
N MET A 85 -7.42 -4.41 -3.08
CA MET A 85 -7.93 -5.74 -3.45
C MET A 85 -8.52 -6.43 -2.21
N PRO A 86 -9.72 -6.00 -1.76
CA PRO A 86 -10.39 -6.61 -0.62
C PRO A 86 -10.62 -8.11 -0.85
N GLU A 87 -10.29 -8.93 0.15
CA GLU A 87 -10.30 -10.40 0.00
C GLU A 87 -11.65 -10.92 -0.50
N ALA A 88 -12.76 -10.45 0.07
CA ALA A 88 -14.10 -10.86 -0.35
C ALA A 88 -14.36 -10.58 -1.84
N LEU A 89 -13.88 -9.44 -2.36
CA LEU A 89 -14.05 -9.08 -3.77
C LEU A 89 -13.12 -9.90 -4.67
N VAL A 90 -11.89 -10.15 -4.24
CA VAL A 90 -10.95 -11.00 -4.98
C VAL A 90 -11.51 -12.43 -5.07
N ARG A 91 -12.00 -13.01 -3.97
CA ARG A 91 -12.63 -14.33 -3.96
C ARG A 91 -13.90 -14.40 -4.80
N ALA A 92 -14.70 -13.33 -4.83
CA ALA A 92 -15.88 -13.26 -5.70
C ALA A 92 -15.49 -13.21 -7.19
N ALA A 93 -14.41 -12.50 -7.53
CA ALA A 93 -13.88 -12.44 -8.89
C ALA A 93 -13.13 -13.71 -9.32
N CYS A 94 -12.66 -14.50 -8.36
CA CYS A 94 -11.91 -15.75 -8.52
C CYS A 94 -12.66 -16.90 -7.82
N PRO A 95 -13.85 -17.32 -8.34
CA PRO A 95 -14.69 -18.32 -7.68
C PRO A 95 -14.03 -19.72 -7.64
N THR A 96 -13.10 -19.96 -8.56
CA THR A 96 -12.18 -21.10 -8.58
C THR A 96 -10.75 -20.58 -8.47
N SER A 97 -9.79 -21.48 -8.29
CA SER A 97 -8.37 -21.11 -8.39
C SER A 97 -8.06 -20.53 -9.77
N ILE A 98 -7.08 -19.64 -9.82
CA ILE A 98 -6.64 -18.95 -11.04
C ILE A 98 -5.21 -19.35 -11.33
N ASP A 99 -4.99 -19.83 -12.54
CA ASP A 99 -3.65 -19.99 -13.07
C ASP A 99 -2.97 -18.61 -13.22
N VAL A 100 -1.97 -18.35 -12.39
CA VAL A 100 -1.20 -17.10 -12.42
C VAL A 100 -0.31 -16.98 -13.66
N GLU A 101 -0.09 -18.08 -14.40
CA GLU A 101 0.59 -18.09 -15.70
C GLU A 101 -0.35 -17.70 -16.86
N ASP A 102 -1.67 -17.64 -16.64
CA ASP A 102 -2.61 -17.07 -17.61
C ASP A 102 -2.56 -15.53 -17.56
N ASP A 103 -1.60 -14.99 -18.31
CA ASP A 103 -1.38 -13.55 -18.51
C ASP A 103 -2.66 -12.79 -18.89
N ALA A 104 -3.55 -13.40 -19.69
CA ALA A 104 -4.77 -12.73 -20.13
C ALA A 104 -5.77 -12.57 -18.98
N THR A 105 -5.94 -13.61 -18.17
CA THR A 105 -6.80 -13.57 -16.98
C THR A 105 -6.23 -12.62 -15.92
N VAL A 106 -4.92 -12.71 -15.63
CA VAL A 106 -4.23 -11.81 -14.69
C VAL A 106 -4.34 -10.36 -15.13
N ALA A 107 -4.10 -10.06 -16.41
CA ALA A 107 -4.21 -8.70 -16.95
C ALA A 107 -5.64 -8.14 -16.83
N ARG A 108 -6.66 -8.96 -17.14
CA ARG A 108 -8.06 -8.55 -17.06
C ARG A 108 -8.46 -8.21 -15.62
N LEU A 109 -8.15 -9.08 -14.67
CA LEU A 109 -8.52 -8.89 -13.26
C LEU A 109 -7.70 -7.76 -12.60
N ALA A 110 -6.40 -7.68 -12.86
CA ALA A 110 -5.58 -6.57 -12.38
C ALA A 110 -6.13 -5.21 -12.85
N LYS A 111 -6.62 -5.14 -14.09
CA LYS A 111 -7.28 -3.93 -14.62
C LYS A 111 -8.59 -3.62 -13.90
N GLU A 112 -9.40 -4.63 -13.57
CA GLU A 112 -10.65 -4.47 -12.83
C GLU A 112 -10.44 -3.89 -11.43
N PHE A 113 -9.43 -4.37 -10.70
CA PHE A 113 -9.03 -3.78 -9.42
C PHE A 113 -8.23 -2.47 -9.58
N GLY A 114 -7.74 -2.19 -10.79
CA GLY A 114 -6.89 -1.05 -11.14
C GLY A 114 -5.55 -1.04 -10.39
N VAL A 115 -4.90 -2.19 -10.40
CA VAL A 115 -3.56 -2.45 -9.87
C VAL A 115 -2.64 -2.97 -10.98
N SER A 116 -1.34 -3.11 -10.72
CA SER A 116 -0.45 -3.79 -11.67
C SER A 116 -0.69 -5.30 -11.67
N GLN A 117 -0.34 -5.98 -12.77
CA GLN A 117 -0.40 -7.45 -12.84
C GLN A 117 0.41 -8.08 -11.70
N ALA A 118 1.64 -7.63 -11.48
CA ALA A 118 2.49 -8.10 -10.38
C ALA A 118 1.83 -7.93 -8.99
N ALA A 119 1.14 -6.81 -8.73
CA ALA A 119 0.43 -6.63 -7.46
C ALA A 119 -0.75 -7.59 -7.32
N PHE A 120 -1.49 -7.84 -8.40
CA PHE A 120 -2.58 -8.80 -8.42
C PHE A 120 -2.08 -10.23 -8.21
N THR A 121 -1.03 -10.65 -8.93
CA THR A 121 -0.39 -11.97 -8.76
C THR A 121 0.05 -12.19 -7.30
N ASN A 122 0.76 -11.23 -6.71
CA ASN A 122 1.13 -11.30 -5.28
C ASN A 122 -0.08 -11.45 -4.36
N ARG A 123 -1.22 -10.82 -4.69
CA ARG A 123 -2.45 -10.94 -3.91
C ARG A 123 -3.07 -12.32 -4.01
N ILE A 124 -3.08 -12.93 -5.20
CA ILE A 124 -3.57 -14.31 -5.42
C ILE A 124 -2.72 -15.31 -4.63
N LEU A 125 -1.40 -15.21 -4.71
CA LEU A 125 -0.47 -16.05 -3.96
C LEU A 125 -0.70 -15.94 -2.44
N ASN A 126 -0.82 -14.70 -1.94
CA ASN A 126 -1.06 -14.45 -0.51
C ASN A 126 -2.43 -14.95 0.00
N LEU A 127 -3.42 -15.11 -0.88
CA LEU A 127 -4.74 -15.63 -0.54
C LEU A 127 -4.90 -17.13 -0.82
N SER A 128 -3.85 -17.78 -1.34
CA SER A 128 -3.83 -19.19 -1.78
C SER A 128 -4.95 -19.48 -2.79
N LEU A 129 -5.04 -18.63 -3.81
CA LEU A 129 -6.03 -18.70 -4.89
C LEU A 129 -5.44 -19.13 -6.24
N GLU A 130 -4.19 -19.62 -6.26
CA GLU A 130 -3.54 -20.24 -7.42
C GLU A 130 -4.02 -21.68 -7.64
#